data_AF-A0A967HFD3-F1
#
_entry.id   AF-A0A967HFD3-F1
#
_cell.length_a   1.000
_cell.length_b   1.000
_cell.length_c   1.000
_cell.angle_alpha   90.00
_cell.angle_beta   90.00
_cell.angle_gamma   90.00
#
_symmetry.space_group_name_H-M   'P 1'
#
loop_
_entity.id
_entity.type
_entity.pdbx_description
1 polymer ?
#
loop_
_entity_poly.entity_id
_entity_poly.type
_entity_poly.pdbx_seq_one_letter_code
_entity_poly.pdbx_strand_id
1 'polypeptide(L)'
;LTAAFVHVPLADTCPSCGGPLAIAPWSFQGVRLTLDAGAPAAVATCGLCRTEVAVPAVKARPALRLGLGVVNRRLRDRPLVESAAVALDRTAGPDGLLVRLSRDAPTLGELPVPDRLALGFALDEQSEAELLEAEWREAEELAAIVDRELTDVPGFEEFRRRVLG
;
A
#
# COMPACT_ATOMS: atom_id res chain seq x y z
N LEU A 1 -21.21 -21.95 -0.26
CA LEU A 1 -19.83 -21.74 0.25
C LEU A 1 -18.82 -21.42 -0.87
N THR A 2 -19.24 -20.83 -1.99
CA THR A 2 -18.40 -20.67 -3.20
C THR A 2 -17.98 -19.23 -3.53
N ALA A 3 -18.57 -18.21 -2.88
CA ALA A 3 -18.24 -16.82 -3.19
C ALA A 3 -16.98 -16.29 -2.48
N ALA A 4 -16.66 -16.78 -1.28
CA ALA A 4 -15.57 -16.24 -0.46
C ALA A 4 -14.16 -16.47 -1.05
N PHE A 5 -13.97 -17.52 -1.87
CA PHE A 5 -12.70 -17.80 -2.54
C PHE A 5 -12.51 -17.03 -3.85
N VAL A 6 -13.51 -16.27 -4.29
CA VAL A 6 -13.47 -15.53 -5.55
C VAL A 6 -13.14 -14.07 -5.34
N HIS A 7 -13.04 -13.58 -4.09
CA HIS A 7 -12.79 -12.16 -3.84
C HIS A 7 -11.36 -11.89 -3.40
N VAL A 8 -10.79 -10.82 -3.95
CA VAL A 8 -9.50 -10.26 -3.50
C VAL A 8 -9.83 -9.16 -2.47
N PRO A 9 -9.29 -9.20 -1.25
CA PRO A 9 -9.46 -8.09 -0.32
C PRO A 9 -8.69 -6.88 -0.86
N LEU A 10 -9.39 -5.82 -1.26
CA LEU A 10 -8.77 -4.56 -1.61
C LEU A 10 -8.16 -3.90 -0.36
N ALA A 11 -8.87 -3.96 0.77
CA ALA A 11 -8.39 -3.53 2.08
C ALA A 11 -9.01 -4.41 3.18
N ASP A 12 -8.36 -4.46 4.34
CA ASP A 12 -8.77 -5.31 5.47
C ASP A 12 -10.14 -4.95 6.05
N THR A 13 -10.58 -3.70 5.88
CA THR A 13 -11.84 -3.20 6.47
C THR A 13 -12.54 -2.24 5.52
N CYS A 14 -13.81 -2.53 5.24
CA CYS A 14 -14.76 -1.69 4.54
C CYS A 14 -15.33 -0.65 5.51
N PRO A 15 -15.22 0.66 5.22
CA PRO A 15 -15.77 1.71 6.09
C PRO A 15 -17.29 1.62 6.31
N SER A 16 -18.02 0.98 5.41
CA SER A 16 -19.49 0.88 5.49
C SER A 16 -19.98 -0.28 6.35
N CYS A 17 -19.37 -1.47 6.26
CA CYS A 17 -19.87 -2.67 6.95
C CYS A 17 -18.90 -3.31 7.95
N GLY A 18 -17.67 -2.81 8.06
CA GLY A 18 -16.65 -3.34 8.97
C GLY A 18 -16.04 -4.70 8.57
N GLY A 19 -16.61 -5.40 7.58
CA GLY A 19 -15.98 -6.59 6.98
C GLY A 19 -14.85 -6.23 6.02
N PRO A 20 -14.12 -7.21 5.45
CA PRO A 20 -13.08 -6.92 4.45
C PRO A 20 -13.67 -6.23 3.22
N LEU A 21 -12.95 -5.26 2.66
CA LEU A 21 -13.32 -4.63 1.39
C LEU A 21 -13.01 -5.60 0.25
N ALA A 22 -13.86 -6.60 0.10
CA ALA A 22 -13.76 -7.63 -0.93
C ALA A 22 -14.13 -7.05 -2.31
N ILE A 23 -13.33 -7.31 -3.33
CA ILE A 23 -13.67 -7.00 -4.73
C ILE A 23 -13.62 -8.27 -5.58
N ALA A 24 -14.48 -8.35 -6.59
CA ALA A 24 -14.39 -9.43 -7.57
C ALA A 24 -13.19 -9.17 -8.52
N PRO A 25 -12.41 -10.20 -8.90
CA PRO A 25 -11.23 -10.07 -9.75
C PRO A 25 -11.52 -9.36 -11.08
N TRP A 26 -12.65 -9.66 -11.71
CA TRP A 26 -13.07 -9.02 -12.97
C TRP A 26 -13.54 -7.57 -12.80
N SER A 27 -13.80 -7.13 -11.56
CA SER A 27 -14.15 -5.75 -11.22
C SER A 27 -12.92 -4.90 -10.85
N PHE A 28 -11.73 -5.49 -10.78
CA PHE A 28 -10.51 -4.80 -10.38
C PHE A 28 -10.19 -3.60 -11.29
N GLN A 29 -10.42 -3.74 -12.60
CA GLN A 29 -10.28 -2.63 -13.56
C GLN A 29 -11.19 -1.42 -13.26
N GLY A 30 -12.29 -1.63 -12.53
CA GLY A 30 -13.22 -0.58 -12.13
C GLY A 30 -12.85 0.12 -10.82
N VAL A 31 -11.76 -0.28 -10.15
CA VAL A 31 -11.24 0.46 -8.99
C VAL A 31 -10.81 1.84 -9.47
N ARG A 32 -11.29 2.89 -8.81
CA ARG A 32 -11.02 4.28 -9.17
C ARG A 32 -10.01 4.89 -8.20
N LEU A 33 -8.97 5.53 -8.72
CA LEU A 33 -8.09 6.35 -7.90
C LEU A 33 -8.76 7.71 -7.69
N THR A 34 -8.65 8.30 -6.51
CA THR A 34 -9.19 9.64 -6.21
C THR A 34 -8.33 10.32 -5.17
N LEU A 35 -8.56 11.61 -4.94
CA LEU A 35 -8.17 12.27 -3.70
C LEU A 35 -9.35 12.21 -2.71
N ASP A 36 -9.07 11.82 -1.47
CA ASP A 36 -9.98 11.89 -0.33
C ASP A 36 -9.29 12.68 0.78
N ALA A 37 -9.93 13.75 1.25
CA ALA A 37 -9.35 14.73 2.18
C ALA A 37 -7.93 15.21 1.79
N GLY A 38 -7.64 15.28 0.48
CA GLY A 38 -6.34 15.71 -0.05
C GLY A 38 -5.28 14.61 -0.18
N ALA A 39 -5.58 13.37 0.25
CA ALA A 39 -4.69 12.22 0.15
C ALA A 39 -5.17 11.21 -0.90
N PRO A 40 -4.27 10.46 -1.57
CA PRO A 40 -4.66 9.40 -2.50
C PRO A 40 -5.52 8.31 -1.85
N ALA A 41 -6.63 7.96 -2.49
CA ALA A 41 -7.54 6.91 -2.07
C ALA A 41 -7.97 6.04 -3.27
N ALA A 42 -8.34 4.79 -2.97
CA ALA A 42 -8.94 3.87 -3.92
C ALA A 42 -10.43 3.72 -3.60
N VAL A 43 -11.28 3.89 -4.61
CA VAL A 43 -12.73 3.72 -4.52
C VAL A 43 -13.13 2.43 -5.20
N ALA A 44 -13.92 1.62 -4.49
CA ALA A 44 -14.48 0.40 -5.01
C ALA A 44 -15.84 0.07 -4.39
N THR A 45 -16.65 -0.70 -5.12
CA THR A 45 -17.88 -1.28 -4.60
C THR A 45 -17.56 -2.52 -3.76
N CYS A 46 -17.94 -2.51 -2.49
CA CYS A 46 -17.74 -3.64 -1.59
C CYS A 46 -18.54 -4.88 -2.05
N GLY A 47 -17.87 -6.02 -2.19
CA GLY A 47 -18.49 -7.28 -2.57
C GLY A 47 -19.44 -7.84 -1.51
N LEU A 48 -19.32 -7.40 -0.25
CA LEU A 48 -20.16 -7.85 0.87
C LEU A 48 -21.42 -6.98 1.04
N CYS A 49 -21.26 -5.67 1.23
CA CYS A 49 -22.37 -4.76 1.51
C CYS A 49 -22.85 -3.96 0.30
N ARG A 50 -22.16 -4.07 -0.85
CA ARG A 50 -22.49 -3.38 -2.12
C ARG A 50 -22.37 -1.86 -2.08
N THR A 51 -21.92 -1.28 -0.97
CA THR A 51 -21.63 0.15 -0.85
C THR A 51 -20.35 0.51 -1.60
N GLU A 52 -20.37 1.60 -2.37
CA GLU A 52 -19.15 2.22 -2.89
C GLU A 52 -18.45 2.96 -1.74
N VAL A 53 -17.19 2.63 -1.50
CA VAL A 53 -16.40 3.18 -0.40
C VAL A 53 -15.02 3.61 -0.89
N ALA A 54 -14.50 4.69 -0.31
CA ALA A 54 -13.11 5.09 -0.46
C ALA A 54 -12.28 4.48 0.68
N VAL A 55 -11.08 4.00 0.36
CA VAL A 55 -10.06 3.61 1.35
C VAL A 55 -8.74 4.28 1.00
N PRO A 56 -7.91 4.66 1.99
CA PRO A 56 -6.59 5.22 1.71
C PRO A 56 -5.77 4.32 0.78
N ALA A 57 -5.05 4.89 -0.18
CA ALA A 57 -4.30 4.12 -1.18
C ALA A 57 -3.27 3.18 -0.51
N VAL A 58 -2.67 3.59 0.61
CA VAL A 58 -1.78 2.75 1.43
C VAL A 58 -2.45 1.46 1.91
N LYS A 59 -3.73 1.52 2.31
CA LYS A 59 -4.50 0.34 2.71
C LYS A 59 -4.89 -0.54 1.53
N ALA A 60 -5.02 0.06 0.35
CA ALA A 60 -5.32 -0.64 -0.90
C ALA A 60 -4.08 -1.23 -1.60
N ARG A 61 -2.89 -0.75 -1.24
CA ARG A 61 -1.64 -1.00 -1.96
C ARG A 61 -1.33 -2.48 -2.17
N PRO A 62 -1.43 -3.39 -1.18
CA PRO A 62 -1.11 -4.81 -1.41
C PRO A 62 -1.94 -5.43 -2.53
N ALA A 63 -3.24 -5.15 -2.55
CA ALA A 63 -4.15 -5.63 -3.59
C ALA A 63 -3.91 -4.93 -4.93
N LEU A 64 -3.62 -3.62 -4.89
CA LEU A 64 -3.26 -2.85 -6.09
C LEU A 64 -2.02 -3.43 -6.78
N ARG A 65 -0.96 -3.69 -6.01
CA ARG A 65 0.29 -4.32 -6.50
C ARG A 65 0.03 -5.68 -7.14
N LEU A 66 -0.73 -6.56 -6.47
CA LEU A 66 -1.06 -7.88 -6.98
C LEU A 66 -1.86 -7.80 -8.30
N GLY A 67 -2.91 -7.00 -8.33
CA GLY A 67 -3.74 -6.88 -9.53
C GLY A 67 -2.99 -6.24 -10.69
N LEU A 68 -2.19 -5.20 -10.43
CA LEU A 68 -1.33 -4.56 -11.43
C LEU A 68 -0.25 -5.52 -11.94
N GLY A 69 0.37 -6.31 -11.07
CA GLY A 69 1.35 -7.34 -11.45
C GLY A 69 0.75 -8.41 -12.38
N VAL A 70 -0.51 -8.79 -12.16
CA VAL A 70 -1.22 -9.73 -13.05
C VAL A 70 -1.52 -9.10 -14.41
N VAL A 71 -2.10 -7.89 -14.45
CA VAL A 71 -2.49 -7.25 -15.73
C VAL A 71 -1.28 -6.74 -16.53
N ASN A 72 -0.20 -6.35 -15.86
CA ASN A 72 1.02 -5.87 -16.49
C ASN A 72 2.03 -7.00 -16.76
N ARG A 73 1.75 -8.26 -16.41
CA ARG A 73 2.70 -9.39 -16.53
C ARG A 73 3.38 -9.50 -17.89
N ARG A 74 2.64 -9.19 -18.96
CA ARG A 74 3.10 -9.30 -20.36
C ARG A 74 3.74 -8.02 -20.90
N LEU A 75 3.71 -6.93 -20.12
CA LEU A 75 4.23 -5.63 -20.49
C LEU A 75 5.71 -5.51 -20.07
N ARG A 76 6.55 -6.35 -20.64
CA ARG A 76 8.01 -6.35 -20.41
C ARG A 76 8.79 -5.70 -21.54
N ASP A 77 8.09 -5.01 -22.44
CA ASP A 77 8.72 -4.36 -23.58
C ASP A 77 9.52 -3.13 -23.10
N ARG A 78 10.79 -3.06 -23.51
CA ARG A 78 11.74 -2.07 -22.98
C ARG A 78 11.28 -0.62 -23.22
N PRO A 79 10.75 -0.23 -24.39
CA PRO A 79 10.24 1.12 -24.61
C PRO A 79 9.06 1.48 -23.69
N LEU A 80 8.21 0.50 -23.34
CA LEU A 80 7.09 0.73 -22.41
C LEU A 80 7.59 0.97 -20.98
N VAL A 81 8.60 0.21 -20.55
CA VAL A 81 9.24 0.40 -19.25
C VAL A 81 9.93 1.75 -19.17
N GLU A 82 10.68 2.14 -20.21
CA GLU A 82 11.32 3.46 -20.29
C GLU A 82 10.28 4.60 -20.29
N SER A 83 9.17 4.46 -21.01
CA SER A 83 8.07 5.44 -20.97
C SER A 83 7.42 5.55 -19.59
N ALA A 84 7.30 4.44 -18.86
CA ALA A 84 6.74 4.43 -17.51
C ALA A 84 7.69 5.10 -16.50
N ALA A 85 9.00 4.85 -16.62
CA ALA A 85 10.01 5.52 -15.81
C ALA A 85 9.99 7.04 -16.05
N VAL A 86 9.94 7.48 -17.31
CA VAL A 86 9.79 8.91 -17.66
C VAL A 86 8.51 9.52 -17.09
N ALA A 87 7.41 8.78 -17.07
CA ALA A 87 6.16 9.25 -16.47
C ALA A 87 6.29 9.44 -14.94
N LEU A 88 7.03 8.57 -14.26
CA LEU A 88 7.35 8.69 -12.84
C LEU A 88 8.32 9.85 -12.56
N ASP A 89 9.40 9.98 -13.33
CA ASP A 89 10.41 11.05 -13.18
C ASP A 89 9.83 12.47 -13.37
N ARG A 90 8.76 12.60 -14.15
CA ARG A 90 8.03 13.87 -14.33
C ARG A 90 7.19 14.27 -13.13
N THR A 91 7.13 13.41 -12.10
CA THR A 91 6.41 13.66 -10.86
C THR A 91 7.38 13.78 -9.69
N ALA A 92 6.90 14.20 -8.53
CA ALA A 92 7.69 14.26 -7.31
C ALA A 92 7.88 12.86 -6.68
N GLY A 93 8.32 11.88 -7.48
CA GLY A 93 8.45 10.48 -7.07
C GLY A 93 7.13 9.71 -6.95
N PRO A 94 7.13 8.53 -6.31
CA PRO A 94 5.97 7.65 -6.17
C PRO A 94 4.71 8.33 -5.60
N ASP A 95 4.88 9.13 -4.55
CA ASP A 95 3.78 9.87 -3.93
C ASP A 95 3.21 10.93 -4.87
N GLY A 96 4.09 11.65 -5.56
CA GLY A 96 3.72 12.64 -6.56
C GLY A 96 2.93 12.03 -7.72
N LEU A 97 3.30 10.84 -8.17
CA LEU A 97 2.57 10.10 -9.19
C LEU A 97 1.17 9.71 -8.72
N LEU A 98 1.04 9.14 -7.52
CA LEU A 98 -0.26 8.78 -6.95
C LEU A 98 -1.17 9.99 -6.83
N VAL A 99 -0.66 11.12 -6.32
CA VAL A 99 -1.41 12.37 -6.24
C VAL A 99 -1.83 12.85 -7.62
N ARG A 100 -0.94 12.82 -8.62
CA ARG A 100 -1.27 13.21 -10.01
C ARG A 100 -2.39 12.35 -10.55
N LEU A 101 -2.25 11.02 -10.52
CA LEU A 101 -3.26 10.10 -11.07
C LEU A 101 -4.59 10.24 -10.33
N SER A 102 -4.56 10.43 -9.01
CA SER A 102 -5.76 10.62 -8.19
C SER A 102 -6.55 11.91 -8.51
N ARG A 103 -5.94 12.93 -9.12
CA ARG A 103 -6.64 14.18 -9.49
C ARG A 103 -7.61 14.00 -10.65
N ASP A 104 -7.25 13.16 -11.61
CA ASP A 104 -8.05 12.90 -12.81
C ASP A 104 -9.15 11.85 -12.56
N ALA A 105 -9.16 11.29 -11.36
CA ALA A 105 -10.05 10.24 -10.90
C ALA A 105 -10.26 9.04 -11.86
N PRO A 106 -9.20 8.50 -12.50
CA PRO A 106 -9.34 7.43 -13.47
C PRO A 106 -9.64 6.10 -12.76
N THR A 107 -10.37 5.23 -13.44
CA THR A 107 -10.36 3.81 -13.11
C THR A 107 -9.06 3.15 -13.57
N LEU A 108 -8.66 2.06 -12.92
CA LEU A 108 -7.44 1.33 -13.29
C LEU A 108 -7.47 0.81 -14.75
N GLY A 109 -8.67 0.54 -15.28
CA GLY A 109 -8.89 0.13 -16.66
C GLY A 109 -8.72 1.27 -17.67
N GLU A 110 -9.00 2.50 -17.28
CA GLU A 110 -8.86 3.70 -18.12
C GLU A 110 -7.42 4.22 -18.18
N LEU A 111 -6.57 3.82 -17.23
CA LEU A 111 -5.17 4.24 -17.21
C LEU A 111 -4.44 3.82 -18.50
N PRO A 112 -3.79 4.78 -19.18
CA PRO A 112 -2.86 4.45 -20.25
C PRO A 112 -1.80 3.46 -19.77
N VAL A 113 -1.33 2.58 -20.66
CA VAL A 113 -0.34 1.55 -20.33
C VAL A 113 0.90 2.12 -19.60
N PRO A 114 1.52 3.23 -20.04
CA PRO A 114 2.66 3.81 -19.32
C PRO A 114 2.32 4.24 -17.89
N ASP A 115 1.16 4.87 -17.68
CA ASP A 115 0.72 5.32 -16.35
C ASP A 115 0.38 4.13 -15.43
N ARG A 116 -0.21 3.08 -15.98
CA ARG A 116 -0.51 1.86 -15.24
C ARG A 116 0.76 1.10 -14.84
N LEU A 117 1.80 1.12 -15.67
CA LEU A 117 3.12 0.58 -15.34
C LEU A 117 3.82 1.44 -14.29
N ALA A 118 3.82 2.76 -14.47
CA ALA A 118 4.40 3.71 -13.53
C ALA A 118 3.74 3.60 -12.14
N LEU A 119 2.41 3.44 -12.09
CA LEU A 119 1.69 3.17 -10.84
C LEU A 119 2.16 1.87 -10.19
N GLY A 120 2.41 0.81 -10.97
CA GLY A 120 2.98 -0.43 -10.45
C GLY A 120 4.34 -0.20 -9.78
N PHE A 121 5.24 0.52 -10.45
CA PHE A 121 6.57 0.86 -9.90
C PHE A 121 6.47 1.72 -8.63
N ALA A 122 5.61 2.75 -8.64
CA ALA A 122 5.42 3.60 -7.48
C ALA A 122 4.92 2.81 -6.25
N LEU A 123 3.98 1.89 -6.43
CA LEU A 123 3.47 1.06 -5.34
C LEU A 123 4.50 0.04 -4.84
N ASP A 124 5.36 -0.48 -5.73
CA ASP A 124 6.47 -1.34 -5.34
C ASP A 124 7.51 -0.56 -4.53
N GLU A 125 7.95 0.60 -5.02
CA GLU A 125 8.93 1.47 -4.37
C GLU A 125 8.46 1.95 -2.98
N GLN A 126 7.19 2.37 -2.84
CA GLN A 126 6.63 2.73 -1.54
C GLN A 126 6.65 1.55 -0.55
N SER A 127 6.44 0.33 -1.03
CA SER A 127 6.48 -0.84 -0.16
C SER A 127 7.90 -1.24 0.23
N GLU A 128 8.87 -1.02 -0.64
CA GLU A 128 10.28 -1.22 -0.33
C GLU A 128 10.76 -0.18 0.68
N ALA A 129 10.38 1.09 0.51
CA ALA A 129 10.69 2.17 1.45
C ALA A 129 10.16 1.87 2.86
N GLU A 130 8.90 1.43 3.00
CA GLU A 130 8.34 1.07 4.30
C GLU A 130 9.05 -0.12 4.97
N LEU A 131 9.51 -1.09 4.17
CA LEU A 131 10.28 -2.21 4.69
C LEU A 131 11.64 -1.75 5.21
N LEU A 132 12.34 -0.89 4.45
CA LEU A 132 13.61 -0.31 4.87
C LEU A 132 13.46 0.56 6.13
N GLU A 133 12.40 1.37 6.22
CA GLU A 133 12.11 2.16 7.43
C GLU A 133 11.82 1.28 8.65
N ALA A 134 11.15 0.14 8.46
CA ALA A 134 10.92 -0.82 9.53
C ALA A 134 12.23 -1.46 10.00
N GLU A 135 13.09 -1.87 9.08
CA GLU A 135 14.43 -2.41 9.39
C GLU A 135 15.31 -1.39 10.11
N TRP A 136 15.27 -0.12 9.67
CA TRP A 136 15.99 0.96 10.35
C TRP A 136 15.50 1.16 11.77
N ARG A 137 14.19 1.19 11.99
CA ARG A 137 13.60 1.33 13.33
C ARG A 137 13.99 0.18 14.25
N GLU A 138 14.00 -1.05 13.75
CA GLU A 138 14.45 -2.22 14.50
C GLU A 138 15.95 -2.13 14.85
N ALA A 139 16.79 -1.68 13.92
CA ALA A 139 18.21 -1.48 14.16
C ALA A 139 18.48 -0.36 15.19
N GLU A 140 17.72 0.73 15.14
CA GLU A 140 17.77 1.82 16.14
C GLU A 140 17.37 1.33 17.53
N GLU A 141 16.30 0.53 17.63
CA GLU A 141 15.87 -0.07 18.89
C GLU A 141 16.96 -1.00 19.45
N LEU A 142 17.58 -1.84 18.61
CA LEU A 142 18.67 -2.72 19.01
C LEU A 142 19.89 -1.92 19.52
N ALA A 143 20.27 -0.85 18.82
CA ALA A 143 21.37 0.01 19.22
C ALA A 143 21.10 0.66 20.59
N ALA A 144 19.89 1.18 20.82
CA ALA A 144 19.49 1.77 22.10
C ALA A 144 19.51 0.74 23.25
N ILE A 145 19.21 -0.54 22.98
CA ILE A 145 19.37 -1.62 23.98
C ILE A 145 20.85 -1.84 24.30
N VAL A 146 21.71 -1.94 23.28
CA VAL A 146 23.17 -2.19 23.43
C VAL A 146 23.84 -1.04 24.19
N ASP A 147 23.47 0.20 23.88
CA ASP A 147 23.99 1.42 24.51
C ASP A 147 23.42 1.66 25.91
N ARG A 148 22.55 0.76 26.40
CA ARG A 148 21.85 0.83 27.70
C ARG A 148 20.95 2.06 27.85
N GLU A 149 20.49 2.63 26.76
CA GLU A 149 19.54 3.75 26.78
C GLU A 149 18.10 3.25 27.01
N LEU A 150 17.86 1.94 26.86
CA LEU A 150 16.59 1.24 27.16
C LEU A 150 16.64 0.43 28.47
N THR A 151 17.30 0.91 29.53
CA THR A 151 17.41 0.15 30.81
C THR A 151 16.35 0.45 31.87
N ASP A 152 15.34 1.28 31.62
CA ASP A 152 14.37 1.59 32.67
C ASP A 152 13.19 0.60 32.69
N VAL A 153 13.47 -0.61 33.17
CA VAL A 153 12.43 -1.55 33.61
C VAL A 153 12.09 -1.22 35.06
N PRO A 154 10.88 -0.70 35.36
CA PRO A 154 10.52 -0.31 36.72
C PRO A 154 10.73 -1.47 37.72
N GLY A 155 11.54 -1.23 38.75
CA GLY A 155 11.85 -2.21 39.80
C GLY A 155 13.03 -3.16 39.52
N PHE A 156 13.65 -3.10 38.34
CA PHE A 156 14.78 -3.98 38.00
C PHE A 156 16.04 -3.68 38.82
N GLU A 157 16.32 -2.41 39.10
CA GLU A 157 17.43 -2.01 39.98
C GLU A 157 17.28 -2.56 41.41
N GLU A 158 16.06 -2.51 41.95
CA GLU A 158 15.75 -2.99 43.30
C GLU A 158 15.86 -4.52 43.37
N PHE A 159 15.40 -5.22 42.33
CA PHE A 159 15.61 -6.65 42.18
C PHE A 159 17.11 -7.01 42.13
N ARG A 160 17.91 -6.28 41.33
CA ARG A 160 19.35 -6.54 41.18
C ARG A 160 20.09 -6.38 42.51
N ARG A 161 19.74 -5.35 43.29
CA ARG A 161 20.29 -5.10 44.62
C ARG A 161 19.96 -6.20 45.62
N ARG A 162 18.79 -6.83 45.52
CA ARG A 162 18.35 -7.89 46.43
C ARG A 162 19.00 -9.26 46.15
N VAL A 163 19.35 -9.55 44.90
CA VAL A 163 19.79 -10.88 44.46
C VAL A 163 21.32 -10.98 44.29
N LEU A 164 21.97 -9.88 43.87
CA LEU A 164 23.42 -9.85 43.61
C LEU A 164 24.20 -9.00 44.62
N GLY A 165 23.51 -8.35 45.57
CA GLY A 165 24.07 -7.53 46.63
C GLY A 165 24.15 -8.27 47.96
#